data_AF-A0A7Z9VPL4-F1
#
_entry.id   AF-A0A7Z9VPL4-F1
#
_cell.length_a   1.000
_cell.length_b   1.000
_cell.length_c   1.000
_cell.angle_alpha   90.00
_cell.angle_beta   90.00
_cell.angle_gamma   90.00
#
_symmetry.space_group_name_H-M   'P 1'
#
loop_
_entity.id
_entity.type
_entity.pdbx_description
1 polymer ?
#
loop_
_entity_poly.entity_id
_entity_poly.type
_entity_poly.pdbx_seq_one_letter_code
_entity_poly.pdbx_strand_id
1 'polypeptide(L)'
;MSKRILVLSPHPEGVAPGQRLKYEQYFDYFREDGYEITVSPFRVMPFEKIVYKKGYLLQKIFFTLVGYVKRIYDLMRLPFYDGAYVFLYVTPFG
;
A
#
# COMPACT_ATOMS: atom_id res chain seq x y z
N MET A 1 -9.05 21.75 9.00
CA MET A 1 -9.27 20.29 8.85
C MET A 1 -8.07 19.74 8.11
N SER A 2 -7.46 18.66 8.61
CA SER A 2 -6.39 17.96 7.91
C SER A 2 -6.97 17.19 6.73
N LYS A 3 -6.38 17.33 5.54
CA LYS A 3 -6.81 16.58 4.34
C LYS A 3 -6.23 15.17 4.39
N ARG A 4 -7.05 14.16 4.08
CA ARG A 4 -6.68 12.75 4.17
C ARG A 4 -6.37 12.17 2.81
N ILE A 5 -5.19 11.55 2.69
CA ILE A 5 -4.72 10.90 1.47
C ILE A 5 -4.55 9.39 1.71
N LEU A 6 -5.18 8.58 0.86
CA LEU A 6 -4.96 7.13 0.82
C LEU A 6 -3.93 6.77 -0.26
N VAL A 7 -2.78 6.24 0.15
CA VAL A 7 -1.74 5.77 -0.78
C VAL A 7 -1.89 4.27 -1.00
N LEU A 8 -2.27 3.87 -2.21
CA LEU A 8 -2.34 2.48 -2.63
C LEU A 8 -0.99 2.07 -3.27
N SER A 9 -0.27 1.15 -2.64
CA SER A 9 1.05 0.71 -3.08
C SER A 9 1.17 -0.81 -3.14
N PRO A 10 2.14 -1.39 -3.89
CA PRO A 10 2.32 -2.84 -3.94
C PRO A 10 3.17 -3.38 -2.78
N HIS A 11 4.19 -2.64 -2.33
CA HIS A 11 5.10 -3.04 -1.24
C HIS A 11 4.81 -2.26 0.05
N PRO A 12 5.12 -2.83 1.23
CA PRO A 12 5.15 -2.09 2.49
C PRO A 12 6.09 -0.89 2.43
N GLU A 13 5.84 0.13 3.24
CA GLU A 13 6.70 1.33 3.36
C GLU A 13 8.16 0.98 3.64
N GLY A 14 9.10 1.75 3.07
CA GLY A 14 10.54 1.57 3.27
C GLY A 14 11.18 0.39 2.54
N VAL A 15 10.38 -0.46 1.88
CA VAL A 15 10.90 -1.65 1.19
C VAL A 15 11.47 -1.31 -0.19
N ALA A 16 10.65 -0.80 -1.10
CA ALA A 16 11.07 -0.63 -2.49
C ALA A 16 11.74 0.75 -2.74
N PRO A 17 12.79 0.84 -3.57
CA PRO A 17 13.41 2.12 -3.89
C PRO A 17 12.49 3.01 -4.73
N GLY A 18 11.64 2.41 -5.57
CA GLY A 18 10.71 3.15 -6.43
C GLY A 18 9.71 4.00 -5.64
N GLN A 19 9.12 3.46 -4.57
CA GLN A 19 8.20 4.21 -3.71
C GLN A 19 8.91 5.29 -2.90
N ARG A 20 10.12 4.99 -2.40
CA ARG A 20 10.96 5.97 -1.69
C ARG A 20 11.22 7.21 -2.53
N LEU A 21 11.61 6.99 -3.79
CA LEU A 21 11.85 8.06 -4.75
C LEU A 21 10.56 8.78 -5.19
N LYS A 22 9.44 8.07 -5.30
CA LYS A 22 8.24 8.63 -5.93
C LYS A 22 7.33 9.37 -4.97
N TYR A 23 7.19 8.89 -3.74
CA TYR A 23 6.25 9.50 -2.79
C TYR A 23 6.69 9.48 -1.32
N GLU A 24 7.40 8.45 -0.83
CA GLU A 24 7.67 8.36 0.62
C GLU A 24 8.58 9.50 1.12
N GLN A 25 9.56 9.93 0.31
CA GLN A 25 10.45 11.03 0.68
C GLN A 25 9.71 12.37 0.92
N TYR A 26 8.48 12.51 0.42
CA TYR A 26 7.67 13.72 0.56
C TYR A 26 6.66 13.63 1.72
N PHE A 27 6.57 12.48 2.40
CA PHE A 27 5.58 12.29 3.47
C PHE A 27 5.76 13.26 4.63
N ASP A 28 6.99 13.58 5.00
CA ASP A 28 7.25 14.51 6.11
C ASP A 28 6.81 15.92 5.72
N TYR A 29 7.15 16.37 4.51
CA TYR A 29 6.68 17.65 3.97
C TYR A 29 5.14 17.74 3.94
N PHE A 30 4.45 16.69 3.50
CA PHE A 30 2.98 16.68 3.51
C PHE A 30 2.40 16.70 4.92
N ARG A 31 3.01 15.98 5.88
CA ARG A 31 2.54 16.00 7.27
C ARG A 31 2.75 17.37 7.92
N GLU A 32 3.87 18.02 7.63
CA GLU A 32 4.15 19.40 8.07
C GLU A 32 3.14 20.41 7.52
N ASP A 33 2.69 20.22 6.28
CA ASP A 33 1.63 21.04 5.65
C ASP A 33 0.20 20.63 6.09
N GLY A 34 0.07 19.72 7.06
CA GLY A 34 -1.21 19.35 7.66
C GLY A 34 -2.02 18.32 6.88
N TYR A 35 -1.38 17.45 6.09
CA TYR A 35 -2.02 16.28 5.49
C TYR A 35 -1.88 15.02 6.36
N GLU A 36 -2.94 14.23 6.39
CA GLU A 36 -2.97 12.89 6.98
C GLU A 36 -2.79 11.83 5.89
N ILE A 37 -1.65 11.13 5.91
CA ILE A 37 -1.35 10.09 4.92
C ILE A 37 -1.57 8.71 5.52
N THR A 38 -2.42 7.91 4.88
CA THR A 38 -2.57 6.48 5.17
C THR A 38 -1.99 5.66 4.03
N VAL A 39 -0.97 4.84 4.30
CA VAL A 39 -0.43 3.92 3.30
C VAL A 39 -1.11 2.55 3.40
N SER A 40 -1.59 2.06 2.27
CA SER A 40 -2.22 0.76 2.12
C SER A 40 -1.44 -0.10 1.11
N PRO A 41 -0.43 -0.87 1.59
CA PRO A 41 0.36 -1.74 0.72
C PRO A 41 -0.35 -3.07 0.41
N PHE A 42 -0.34 -3.56 -0.83
CA PHE A 42 -0.97 -4.84 -1.17
C PHE A 42 -0.28 -5.99 -0.42
N ARG A 43 1.05 -5.99 -0.43
CA ARG A 43 1.84 -6.94 0.35
C ARG A 43 2.05 -6.40 1.76
N VAL A 44 1.74 -7.24 2.75
CA VAL A 44 2.15 -7.02 4.14
C VAL A 44 3.58 -7.51 4.36
N MET A 45 4.26 -7.01 5.39
CA MET A 45 5.67 -7.38 5.67
C MET A 45 5.93 -8.90 5.70
N PRO A 46 5.08 -9.75 6.30
CA PRO A 46 5.25 -11.20 6.21
C PRO A 46 5.19 -11.74 4.78
N PHE A 47 4.29 -11.22 3.94
CA PHE A 47 4.16 -11.64 2.55
C PHE A 47 5.38 -11.21 1.72
N GLU A 48 5.83 -9.97 1.90
CA GLU A 48 7.02 -9.44 1.23
C GLU A 48 8.26 -10.31 1.48
N LYS A 49 8.43 -10.82 2.70
CA LYS A 49 9.55 -11.70 3.08
C LYS A 49 9.53 -13.08 2.41
N ILE A 50 8.37 -13.56 1.96
CA ILE A 50 8.21 -14.91 1.42
C ILE A 50 7.90 -14.93 -0.08
N VAL A 51 7.41 -13.83 -0.66
CA VAL A 51 6.87 -13.81 -2.03
C VAL A 51 7.89 -14.28 -3.07
N TYR A 52 9.16 -13.87 -2.92
CA TYR A 52 10.26 -14.23 -3.81
C TYR A 52 11.01 -15.50 -3.39
N LYS A 53 10.69 -16.12 -2.24
CA LYS A 53 11.33 -17.36 -1.80
C LYS A 53 10.74 -18.56 -2.52
N LYS A 54 11.56 -19.57 -2.84
CA LYS A 54 11.08 -20.86 -3.37
C LYS A 54 10.19 -21.55 -2.31
N GLY A 55 9.09 -22.17 -2.76
CA GLY A 55 8.11 -22.81 -1.87
C GLY A 55 7.03 -21.85 -1.33
N TYR A 56 6.50 -22.14 -0.15
CA TYR A 56 5.50 -21.34 0.58
C TYR A 56 4.19 -21.08 -0.17
N LEU A 57 3.78 -21.97 -1.08
CA LEU A 57 2.63 -21.76 -1.97
C LEU A 57 1.34 -21.42 -1.20
N LEU A 58 0.99 -22.20 -0.17
CA LEU A 58 -0.22 -21.95 0.63
C LEU A 58 -0.20 -20.59 1.32
N GLN A 59 0.95 -20.18 1.88
CA GLN A 59 1.09 -18.87 2.51
C GLN A 59 1.01 -17.74 1.48
N LYS A 60 1.61 -17.92 0.31
CA LYS A 60 1.51 -16.94 -0.79
C LYS A 60 0.08 -16.76 -1.27
N ILE A 61 -0.67 -17.85 -1.42
CA ILE A 61 -2.10 -17.80 -1.76
C ILE A 61 -2.87 -17.08 -0.66
N PHE A 62 -2.69 -17.48 0.60
CA PHE A 62 -3.33 -16.84 1.75
C PHE A 62 -3.09 -15.34 1.80
N PHE A 63 -1.83 -14.89 1.73
CA PHE A 63 -1.51 -13.46 1.78
C PHE A 63 -1.98 -12.69 0.54
N THR A 64 -2.03 -13.35 -0.63
CA THR A 64 -2.62 -12.74 -1.83
C THR A 64 -4.11 -12.48 -1.62
N LEU A 65 -4.85 -13.45 -1.07
CA LEU A 65 -6.26 -13.27 -0.72
C LEU A 65 -6.46 -12.15 0.31
N VAL A 66 -5.60 -12.10 1.35
CA VAL A 66 -5.60 -10.99 2.32
C VAL A 66 -5.38 -9.64 1.62
N GLY A 67 -4.46 -9.56 0.66
CA GLY A 67 -4.25 -8.36 -0.15
C GLY A 67 -5.50 -7.93 -0.92
N TYR A 68 -6.21 -8.87 -1.55
CA TYR A 68 -7.48 -8.58 -2.25
C TYR A 68 -8.61 -8.17 -1.31
N VAL A 69 -8.78 -8.84 -0.17
CA VAL A 69 -9.74 -8.41 0.86
C VAL A 69 -9.43 -6.98 1.31
N LYS A 70 -8.15 -6.65 1.47
CA LYS A 70 -7.74 -5.29 1.81
C LYS A 70 -8.07 -4.29 0.70
N ARG A 71 -7.96 -4.66 -0.58
CA ARG A 71 -8.38 -3.79 -1.70
C ARG A 71 -9.88 -3.56 -1.74
N ILE A 72 -10.69 -4.57 -1.46
CA ILE A 72 -12.14 -4.41 -1.33
C ILE A 72 -12.46 -3.47 -0.15
N TYR A 73 -11.76 -3.64 0.98
CA TYR A 73 -11.87 -2.72 2.11
C TYR A 73 -11.43 -1.29 1.77
N ASP A 74 -10.34 -1.12 1.03
CA ASP A 74 -9.87 0.17 0.52
C ASP A 74 -10.95 0.89 -0.30
N LEU A 75 -11.66 0.17 -1.17
CA LEU A 75 -12.77 0.73 -1.96
C LEU A 75 -13.92 1.22 -1.08
N MET A 76 -14.27 0.46 -0.03
CA MET A 76 -15.34 0.87 0.89
C MET A 76 -14.96 2.09 1.72
N ARG A 77 -13.68 2.26 2.07
CA ARG A 77 -13.22 3.41 2.85
C ARG A 77 -12.78 4.61 2.01
N LEU A 78 -12.63 4.44 0.69
CA LEU A 78 -12.21 5.49 -0.23
C LEU A 78 -12.99 6.81 -0.08
N PRO A 79 -14.33 6.79 0.13
CA PRO A 79 -15.10 8.02 0.32
C PRO A 79 -14.77 8.84 1.58
N PHE A 80 -14.03 8.26 2.54
CA PHE A 80 -13.59 8.96 3.76
C PHE A 80 -12.22 9.64 3.61
N TYR A 81 -11.65 9.62 2.41
CA TYR A 81 -10.40 10.30 2.06
C TYR A 81 -10.70 11.42 1.06
N ASP A 82 -9.94 12.51 1.13
CA ASP A 82 -10.03 13.63 0.20
C ASP A 82 -9.32 13.33 -1.13
N GLY A 83 -8.39 12.37 -1.13
CA GLY A 83 -7.68 11.94 -2.32
C GLY A 83 -7.07 10.55 -2.20
N ALA A 84 -6.85 9.91 -3.34
CA ALA A 84 -6.17 8.63 -3.42
C ALA A 84 -5.00 8.70 -4.41
N TYR A 85 -3.84 8.22 -3.98
CA TYR A 85 -2.65 8.12 -4.81
C TYR A 85 -2.38 6.64 -5.11
N VAL A 86 -2.35 6.30 -6.39
CA VAL A 86 -2.10 4.93 -6.85
C VAL A 86 -0.67 4.82 -7.38
N PHE A 87 0.14 3.98 -6.74
CA PHE A 87 1.50 3.71 -7.17
C PHE A 87 1.61 2.33 -7.85
N LEU A 88 1.98 2.32 -9.13
CA LEU A 88 2.10 1.11 -9.96
C LEU A 88 0.79 0.30 -9.98
N TYR A 89 0.92 -1.03 -10.00
CA TYR A 89 -0.18 -1.98 -9.95
C TYR A 89 -0.65 -2.17 -8.50
N VAL A 90 -1.96 -2.01 -8.32
CA VAL A 90 -2.64 -2.08 -7.00
C VAL A 90 -2.81 -3.54 -6.55
N THR A 91 -2.78 -4.47 -7.51
CA THR A 91 -2.89 -5.92 -7.37
C THR A 91 -1.80 -6.61 -8.21
N PRO A 92 -1.33 -7.81 -7.84
CA PRO A 92 -0.31 -8.53 -8.61
C PRO A 92 -0.85 -9.17 -9.89
N PHE A 93 -2.18 -9.37 -9.97
CA PHE A 93 -2.90 -9.87 -11.13
C PHE A 93 -4.10 -8.94 -11.37
N GLY A 94 -4.33 -8.56 -12.64
CA GLY A 94 -5.32 -7.57 -13.03
C GLY A 94 -4.69 -6.24 -13.43
#